data_AF-A0A1D8GLQ8-F1
#
_entry.id   AF-A0A1D8GLQ8-F1
#
_cell.length_a   1.000
_cell.length_b   1.000
_cell.length_c   1.000
_cell.angle_alpha   90.00
_cell.angle_beta   90.00
_cell.angle_gamma   90.00
#
_symmetry.space_group_name_H-M   'P 1'
#
loop_
_entity.id
_entity.type
_entity.pdbx_description
1 polymer ?
#
loop_
_entity_poly.entity_id
_entity_poly.type
_entity_poly.pdbx_seq_one_letter_code
_entity_poly.pdbx_strand_id
1 'polypeptide(L)'
;MNSVVSAYLEFAEMQARRRIPMYMSDWIETLDGFLKLSKHEILTHVGKISAKTVELKAKEEYKKYKALKIEEISKVEKDYIKALEDMEMKLLGNEDKK
;
A
#
# COMPACT_ATOMS: atom_id res chain seq x y z
N MET A 1 3.05 8.56 9.99
CA MET A 1 3.22 7.10 9.79
C MET A 1 4.05 6.73 8.56
N ASN A 2 4.16 7.56 7.52
CA ASN A 2 4.91 7.19 6.29
C ASN A 2 6.44 7.33 6.37
N SER A 3 6.97 8.01 7.39
CA SER A 3 8.41 8.36 7.45
C SER A 3 9.33 7.15 7.71
N VAL A 4 8.90 6.17 8.50
CA VAL A 4 9.73 4.99 8.84
C VAL A 4 9.95 4.09 7.64
N VAL A 5 8.90 3.86 6.85
CA VAL A 5 8.97 3.05 5.63
C VAL A 5 9.85 3.73 4.58
N SER A 6 9.66 5.04 4.36
CA SER A 6 10.50 5.81 3.44
C SER A 6 11.97 5.78 3.83
N ALA A 7 12.29 6.00 5.11
CA ALA A 7 13.67 5.99 5.58
C ALA A 7 14.32 4.60 5.50
N TYR A 8 13.55 3.52 5.70
CA TYR A 8 14.05 2.16 5.51
C TYR A 8 14.37 1.86 4.04
N LEU A 9 13.53 2.32 3.10
CA LEU A 9 13.79 2.16 1.67
C LEU A 9 15.01 2.98 1.21
N GLU A 10 15.17 4.21 1.69
CA GLU A 10 16.37 5.03 1.42
C GLU A 10 17.63 4.37 1.97
N PHE A 11 17.57 3.78 3.17
CA PHE A 11 18.69 3.02 3.72
C PHE A 11 19.05 1.83 2.83
N ALA A 12 18.05 1.06 2.39
CA ALA A 12 18.27 -0.07 1.50
C ALA A 12 18.89 0.37 0.16
N GLU A 13 18.42 1.48 -0.40
CA GLU A 13 18.99 2.07 -1.61
C GLU A 13 20.45 2.50 -1.41
N MET A 14 20.77 3.10 -0.27
CA MET A 14 22.15 3.48 0.07
C MET A 14 23.08 2.26 0.14
N GLN A 15 22.64 1.16 0.76
CA GLN A 15 23.43 -0.07 0.84
C GLN A 15 23.64 -0.70 -0.55
N ALA A 16 22.59 -0.72 -1.38
CA ALA A 16 22.67 -1.18 -2.76
C ALA A 16 23.64 -0.33 -3.60
N ARG A 17 23.57 1.00 -3.50
CA ARG A 17 24.50 1.93 -4.18
C ARG A 17 25.95 1.71 -3.75
N ARG A 18 26.17 1.41 -2.47
CA ARG A 18 27.50 1.09 -1.90
C ARG A 18 27.97 -0.33 -2.19
N ARG A 19 27.15 -1.14 -2.87
CA ARG A 19 27.42 -2.56 -3.16
C ARG A 19 27.75 -3.37 -1.90
N ILE A 20 27.08 -3.05 -0.80
CA ILE A 20 27.21 -3.81 0.44
C ILE A 20 26.16 -4.94 0.37
N PRO A 21 26.59 -6.20 0.20
CA PRO A 21 25.66 -7.32 0.20
C PRO A 21 25.09 -7.50 1.60
N MET A 22 23.77 -7.65 1.67
CA MET A 22 23.04 -7.93 2.90
C MET A 22 22.14 -9.14 2.70
N TYR A 23 22.11 -10.01 3.70
CA TYR A 23 21.21 -11.15 3.77
C TYR A 23 19.90 -10.75 4.44
N MET A 24 18.86 -11.56 4.26
CA MET A 24 17.54 -11.33 4.87
C MET A 24 17.60 -11.21 6.40
N SER A 25 18.55 -11.88 7.06
CA SER A 25 18.82 -11.72 8.49
C SER A 25 19.25 -10.30 8.86
N ASP A 26 20.14 -9.71 8.07
CA ASP A 26 20.75 -8.41 8.33
C ASP A 26 19.71 -7.29 8.16
N TRP A 27 18.79 -7.48 7.20
CA TRP A 27 17.63 -6.60 7.00
C TRP A 27 16.69 -6.60 8.21
N ILE A 28 16.46 -7.75 8.84
CA ILE A 28 15.64 -7.86 10.05
C ILE A 28 16.30 -7.11 11.21
N GLU A 29 17.60 -7.34 11.46
CA GLU A 29 18.33 -6.65 12.53
C GLU A 29 18.35 -5.13 12.35
N THR A 30 18.52 -4.68 11.10
CA THR A 30 18.51 -3.26 10.75
C THR A 30 17.16 -2.61 11.03
N LEU A 31 16.07 -3.28 10.64
CA LEU A 31 14.71 -2.79 10.88
C LEU A 31 14.42 -2.66 12.39
N ASP A 32 14.82 -3.69 13.16
CA ASP A 32 14.71 -3.67 14.62
C ASP A 32 15.50 -2.50 15.23
N GLY A 33 16.72 -2.24 14.74
CA GLY A 33 17.52 -1.10 15.16
C GLY A 33 16.86 0.26 14.83
N PHE A 34 16.27 0.36 13.65
CA PHE A 34 15.60 1.57 13.17
C PHE A 34 14.39 1.93 14.05
N LEU A 35 13.60 0.92 14.42
CA LEU A 35 12.48 1.08 15.33
C LEU A 35 12.95 1.54 16.72
N LYS A 36 14.12 1.07 17.23
CA LYS A 36 14.70 1.47 18.54
C LYS A 36 15.06 2.94 18.55
N LEU A 37 15.69 3.40 17.47
CA LEU A 37 16.18 4.76 17.33
C LEU A 37 15.04 5.78 17.20
N SER A 38 13.94 5.39 16.54
CA SER A 38 12.78 6.27 16.30
C SER A 38 11.90 6.54 17.54
N LYS A 39 12.33 6.10 18.74
CA LYS A 39 11.57 6.15 20.01
C LYS A 39 10.17 5.55 19.94
N HIS A 40 9.87 4.74 18.92
CA HIS A 40 8.71 3.87 18.97
C HIS A 40 9.03 2.78 20.00
N GLU A 41 8.11 2.53 20.93
CA GLU A 41 8.29 1.44 21.89
C GLU A 41 8.50 0.14 21.13
N ILE A 42 9.71 -0.39 21.19
CA ILE A 42 9.94 -1.77 20.79
C ILE A 42 9.54 -2.62 21.96
N LEU A 43 8.66 -3.56 21.65
CA LEU A 43 8.30 -4.67 22.51
C LEU A 43 9.58 -5.46 22.82
N THR A 44 10.23 -5.14 23.93
CA THR A 44 11.42 -5.82 24.50
C THR A 44 11.14 -7.24 25.00
N HIS A 45 9.91 -7.69 24.80
CA HIS A 45 9.37 -8.99 25.15
C HIS A 45 8.79 -9.57 23.86
N VAL A 46 9.04 -10.86 23.61
CA VAL A 46 8.41 -11.61 22.50
C VAL A 46 6.92 -11.32 22.61
N GLY A 47 6.41 -10.48 21.71
CA GLY A 47 5.03 -10.02 21.78
C GLY A 47 4.15 -11.26 21.90
N LYS A 48 3.21 -11.26 22.86
CA LYS A 48 2.23 -12.36 23.09
C LYS A 48 1.39 -12.73 21.85
N ILE A 49 1.64 -12.08 20.72
CA ILE A 49 0.84 -12.08 19.51
C ILE A 49 1.60 -12.90 18.47
N SER A 50 1.16 -14.14 18.25
CA SER A 50 1.76 -15.04 17.27
C SER A 50 1.64 -14.48 15.84
N ALA A 51 2.54 -14.89 14.94
CA ALA A 51 2.52 -14.51 13.52
C ALA A 51 1.12 -14.67 12.88
N LYS A 52 0.37 -15.71 13.28
CA LYS A 52 -1.00 -15.97 12.85
C LYS A 52 -1.98 -14.84 13.21
N THR A 53 -1.77 -14.21 14.37
CA THR A 53 -2.61 -13.11 14.85
C THR A 53 -2.29 -11.81 14.10
N VAL A 54 -1.02 -11.58 13.77
CA VAL A 54 -0.60 -10.45 12.92
C VAL A 54 -1.15 -10.60 11.51
N GLU A 55 -1.11 -11.81 10.95
CA GLU A 55 -1.66 -12.09 9.62
C GLU A 55 -3.18 -11.85 9.58
N LEU A 56 -3.91 -12.29 10.61
CA LEU A 56 -5.35 -12.02 10.75
C LEU A 56 -5.63 -10.52 10.81
N LYS A 57 -4.91 -9.79 11.66
CA LYS A 57 -5.07 -8.33 11.80
C LYS A 57 -4.73 -7.59 10.50
N ALA A 58 -3.68 -7.99 9.81
CA ALA A 58 -3.32 -7.42 8.51
C ALA A 58 -4.41 -7.67 7.45
N LYS A 59 -4.99 -8.88 7.42
CA LYS A 59 -6.11 -9.19 6.52
C LYS A 59 -7.36 -8.38 6.85
N GLU A 60 -7.66 -8.16 8.12
CA GLU A 60 -8.81 -7.35 8.54
C GLU A 60 -8.65 -5.87 8.16
N GLU A 61 -7.48 -5.28 8.42
CA GLU A 61 -7.21 -3.89 8.02
C GLU A 61 -7.18 -3.73 6.50
N TYR A 62 -6.64 -4.71 5.76
CA TYR A 62 -6.72 -4.71 4.30
C TYR A 62 -8.17 -4.78 3.80
N LYS A 63 -9.04 -5.57 4.43
CA LYS A 63 -10.47 -5.60 4.07
C LYS A 63 -11.15 -4.26 4.29
N LYS A 64 -10.86 -3.57 5.40
CA LYS A 64 -11.39 -2.22 5.67
C LYS A 64 -10.90 -1.21 4.64
N TYR A 65 -9.60 -1.20 4.34
CA TYR A 65 -9.03 -0.34 3.30
C TYR A 65 -9.64 -0.63 1.93
N LYS A 66 -9.81 -1.92 1.58
CA LYS A 66 -10.41 -2.33 0.33
C LYS A 66 -11.87 -1.88 0.23
N ALA A 67 -12.65 -1.99 1.30
CA ALA A 67 -14.03 -1.50 1.33
C ALA A 67 -14.10 0.02 1.10
N LEU A 68 -13.26 0.79 1.79
CA LEU A 68 -13.16 2.25 1.60
C LEU A 68 -12.76 2.61 0.16
N LYS A 69 -11.88 1.83 -0.46
CA LYS A 69 -11.39 2.07 -1.81
C LYS A 69 -12.33 1.58 -2.92
N ILE A 70 -13.24 0.66 -2.61
CA ILE A 70 -14.32 0.24 -3.52
C ILE A 70 -15.36 1.36 -3.67
N GLU A 71 -15.59 2.16 -2.63
CA GLU A 71 -16.48 3.33 -2.70
C GLU A 71 -15.87 4.50 -3.50
N GLU A 72 -14.55 4.60 -3.56
CA GLU A 72 -13.86 5.48 -4.52
C GLU A 72 -13.86 4.85 -5.90
N ILE A 73 -14.92 5.12 -6.69
CA ILE A 73 -14.94 4.82 -8.13
C ILE A 73 -13.62 5.30 -8.71
N SER A 74 -12.80 4.35 -9.19
CA SER A 74 -11.48 4.63 -9.74
C SER A 74 -11.62 5.64 -10.87
N LYS A 75 -10.63 6.52 -11.02
CA LYS A 75 -10.62 7.49 -12.14
C LYS A 75 -10.86 6.80 -13.49
N VAL A 76 -10.32 5.59 -13.64
CA VAL A 76 -10.51 4.74 -14.83
C VAL A 76 -11.97 4.33 -15.02
N GLU A 77 -12.70 4.00 -13.95
CA GLU A 77 -14.10 3.61 -14.02
C GLU A 77 -15.01 4.81 -14.32
N LYS A 78 -14.69 6.00 -13.80
CA LYS A 78 -15.38 7.25 -14.16
C LYS A 78 -15.19 7.60 -15.64
N ASP A 79 -13.97 7.48 -16.13
CA ASP A 79 -13.64 7.74 -17.54
C ASP A 79 -14.35 6.73 -18.47
N TYR A 80 -14.51 5.48 -18.03
CA TYR A 80 -15.25 4.45 -18.76
C TYR A 80 -16.76 4.72 -18.83
N ILE A 81 -17.40 5.08 -17.71
CA ILE A 81 -18.83 5.44 -17.68
C ILE A 81 -19.09 6.64 -18.59
N LYS A 82 -18.25 7.67 -18.52
CA LYS A 82 -18.37 8.85 -19.37
C LYS A 82 -18.26 8.52 -20.86
N ALA A 83 -17.36 7.61 -21.23
CA ALA A 83 -17.22 7.18 -22.62
C ALA A 83 -18.47 6.42 -23.12
N LEU A 84 -19.12 5.65 -22.26
CA LEU A 84 -20.38 4.97 -22.58
C LEU A 84 -21.54 5.97 -22.76
N GLU A 85 -21.68 6.93 -21.84
CA GLU A 85 -22.69 8.01 -21.93
C GLU A 85 -22.51 8.86 -23.19
N ASP A 86 -21.26 9.22 -23.53
CA ASP A 86 -20.95 9.97 -24.75
C ASP A 86 -21.27 9.18 -26.03
N MET A 87 -21.13 7.85 -26.00
CA MET A 87 -21.53 6.98 -27.12
C MET A 87 -23.05 6.87 -27.23
N GLU A 88 -23.76 6.73 -26.12
CA GLU A 88 -25.22 6.66 -26.07
C GLU A 88 -25.86 7.96 -26.56
N MET A 89 -25.35 9.12 -26.14
CA MET A 89 -25.76 10.44 -26.63
C MET A 89 -25.54 10.61 -28.15
N LYS A 90 -24.45 10.07 -28.69
CA LYS A 90 -24.18 10.09 -30.13
C LYS A 90 -25.11 9.17 -30.93
N LEU A 91 -25.56 8.06 -30.34
CA LEU A 91 -26.50 7.14 -30.98
C LEU A 91 -27.91 7.73 -30.99
N LEU A 92 -28.38 8.27 -29.85
CA LEU A 92 -29.69 8.90 -29.74
C LEU A 92 -29.80 10.19 -30.58
N GLY A 93 -28.76 11.04 -30.62
CA GLY A 93 -28.75 12.25 -31.45
C GLY A 93 -28.65 11.99 -32.97
N ASN A 94 -28.43 10.75 -33.39
CA ASN A 94 -28.45 10.34 -34.81
C ASN A 94 -29.82 9.79 -35.23
N GLU A 95 -30.68 9.39 -34.29
CA GLU A 95 -32.07 8.96 -34.59
C GLU A 95 -32.99 10.16 -34.88
N ASP A 96 -32.69 11.34 -34.36
CA ASP A 96 -33.46 12.59 -34.60
C ASP A 96 -33.20 13.25 -35.97
N LYS A 97 -32.29 12.70 -36.78
CA LYS A 97 -31.86 13.26 -38.09
C LYS A 97 -32.32 12.47 -39.30
N LYS A 98 -33.26 11.53 -39.16
CA LYS A 98 -33.80 10.74 -40.27
C LYS A 98 -35.24 11.08 -40.62
#